data_AF-N9DE17-F1
#
_entry.id   AF-N9DE17-F1
#
_cell.length_a   1.000
_cell.length_b   1.000
_cell.length_c   1.000
_cell.angle_alpha   90.00
_cell.angle_beta   90.00
_cell.angle_gamma   90.00
#
_symmetry.space_group_name_H-M   'P 1'
#
loop_
_entity.id
_entity.type
_entity.pdbx_description
1 polymer ?
#
loop_
_entity_poly.entity_id
_entity_poly.type
_entity_poly.pdbx_seq_one_letter_code
_entity_poly.pdbx_strand_id
1 'polypeptide(L)'
;MKLYYSPGACSLAAHILLNEINVDFDLEKVDLKTHKTEKGADYYEINPKGYVPALEITPGLVLTENVAVLPFIAQHDPAQNLIPPSGLGRAKVLEWLGYLNSELHDAYAVFFGGALDNEAKEKAYAEVDRLLTYIDKAIAESDHEYLVDDGFGPADAYLFVLTNWSNSIEHDLSPYTNIVALRNKVAERQSVSIAMRDEGLIA
;
A
#
# COMPACT_ATOMS: atom_id res chain seq x y z
N MET A 1 -9.83 -11.22 11.95
CA MET A 1 -8.42 -11.15 11.50
C MET A 1 -7.70 -10.13 12.36
N LYS A 2 -6.36 -10.14 12.43
CA LYS A 2 -5.59 -9.06 13.05
C LYS A 2 -4.51 -8.55 12.10
N LEU A 3 -4.42 -7.23 11.94
CA LEU A 3 -3.38 -6.58 11.15
C LEU A 3 -2.32 -5.97 12.06
N TYR A 4 -1.08 -6.42 11.90
CA TYR A 4 0.10 -5.77 12.44
C TYR A 4 0.56 -4.68 11.48
N TYR A 5 0.63 -3.44 11.97
CA TYR A 5 0.83 -2.25 11.15
C TYR A 5 1.75 -1.22 11.81
N SER A 6 2.27 -0.28 11.01
CA SER A 6 2.92 0.93 11.50
C SER A 6 2.26 2.13 10.82
N PRO A 7 1.90 3.21 11.55
CA PRO A 7 1.23 4.38 10.99
C PRO A 7 1.94 4.94 9.74
N GLY A 8 1.18 5.08 8.64
CA GLY A 8 1.66 5.64 7.37
C GLY A 8 2.60 4.73 6.57
N ALA A 9 2.94 3.55 7.08
CA ALA A 9 3.74 2.56 6.36
C ALA A 9 2.91 1.85 5.28
N CYS A 10 3.55 0.94 4.54
CA CYS A 10 2.93 0.19 3.46
C CYS A 10 1.76 -0.70 3.93
N SER A 11 1.65 -0.97 5.23
CA SER A 11 0.52 -1.67 5.86
C SER A 11 -0.80 -0.91 5.77
N LEU A 12 -0.77 0.41 5.55
CA LEU A 12 -1.98 1.20 5.36
C LEU A 12 -2.83 0.68 4.18
N ALA A 13 -2.22 0.10 3.15
CA ALA A 13 -2.97 -0.47 2.03
C ALA A 13 -3.85 -1.66 2.46
N ALA A 14 -3.32 -2.52 3.33
CA ALA A 14 -4.07 -3.64 3.91
C ALA A 14 -5.17 -3.13 4.84
N HIS A 15 -4.87 -2.11 5.62
CA HIS A 15 -5.84 -1.47 6.52
C HIS A 15 -7.01 -0.83 5.77
N ILE A 16 -6.73 -0.15 4.65
CA ILE A 16 -7.76 0.38 3.75
C ILE A 16 -8.65 -0.76 3.24
N LEU A 17 -8.06 -1.83 2.71
CA LEU A 17 -8.85 -2.94 2.18
C LEU A 17 -9.68 -3.66 3.24
N LEU A 18 -9.17 -3.81 4.48
CA LEU A 18 -9.94 -4.40 5.58
C LEU A 18 -11.18 -3.57 5.93
N ASN A 19 -11.06 -2.23 5.91
CA ASN A 19 -12.19 -1.33 6.06
C ASN A 19 -13.13 -1.36 4.84
N GLU A 20 -12.57 -1.46 3.63
CA GLU A 20 -13.33 -1.57 2.39
C GLU A 20 -14.23 -2.80 2.40
N ILE A 21 -13.70 -3.96 2.85
CA ILE A 21 -14.48 -5.18 2.94
C ILE A 21 -15.48 -5.20 4.11
N ASN A 22 -15.45 -4.19 4.97
CA ASN A 22 -16.37 -4.00 6.09
C ASN A 22 -16.51 -5.26 6.98
N VAL A 23 -15.37 -5.81 7.39
CA VAL A 23 -15.28 -6.96 8.30
C VAL A 23 -14.73 -6.55 9.65
N ASP A 24 -14.97 -7.37 10.68
CA ASP A 24 -14.34 -7.19 11.97
C ASP A 24 -12.87 -7.63 11.93
N PHE A 25 -11.98 -6.74 12.33
CA PHE A 25 -10.55 -7.02 12.50
C PHE A 25 -9.96 -6.22 13.67
N ASP A 26 -8.89 -6.76 14.24
CA ASP A 26 -8.08 -6.07 15.24
C ASP A 26 -6.88 -5.39 14.58
N LEU A 27 -6.46 -4.25 15.12
CA LEU A 27 -5.18 -3.63 14.83
C LEU A 27 -4.21 -3.90 15.98
N GLU A 28 -2.94 -4.09 15.62
CA GLU A 28 -1.86 -4.09 16.61
C GLU A 28 -0.67 -3.31 16.07
N LYS A 29 -0.42 -2.13 16.64
CA LYS A 29 0.68 -1.27 16.19
C LYS A 29 2.03 -1.91 16.49
N VAL A 30 2.97 -1.77 15.56
CA VAL A 30 4.36 -2.23 15.67
C VAL A 30 5.30 -1.04 15.59
N ASP A 31 6.22 -0.92 16.53
CA ASP A 31 7.38 -0.04 16.41
C ASP A 31 8.47 -0.77 15.60
N LEU A 32 8.65 -0.35 14.35
CA LEU A 32 9.63 -0.95 13.43
C LEU A 32 11.10 -0.67 13.80
N LYS A 33 11.37 0.29 14.69
CA LYS A 33 12.75 0.53 15.17
C LYS A 33 13.13 -0.43 16.28
N THR A 34 12.18 -0.77 17.15
CA THR A 34 12.41 -1.67 18.29
C THR A 34 11.92 -3.09 18.04
N HIS A 35 11.18 -3.31 16.95
CA HIS A 35 10.48 -4.55 16.60
C HIS A 35 9.63 -5.08 17.77
N LYS A 36 8.87 -4.17 18.41
CA LYS A 36 7.91 -4.51 19.46
C LYS A 36 6.51 -4.14 19.04
N THR A 37 5.54 -4.99 19.40
CA THR A 37 4.13 -4.60 19.30
C THR A 37 3.77 -3.64 20.42
N GLU A 38 2.67 -2.91 20.29
CA GLU A 38 2.17 -2.02 21.34
C GLU A 38 1.79 -2.75 22.63
N LYS A 39 1.58 -4.07 22.56
CA LYS A 39 1.37 -4.95 23.72
C LYS A 39 2.69 -5.47 24.31
N GLY A 40 3.83 -5.08 23.74
CA GLY A 40 5.16 -5.40 24.21
C GLY A 40 5.71 -6.75 23.74
N ALA A 41 5.04 -7.44 22.82
CA ALA A 41 5.53 -8.69 22.26
C ALA A 41 6.72 -8.45 21.32
N ASP A 42 7.62 -9.43 21.22
CA ASP A 42 8.69 -9.44 20.21
C ASP A 42 8.06 -9.70 18.84
N TYR A 43 8.16 -8.73 17.93
CA TYR A 43 7.55 -8.82 16.61
C TYR A 43 8.23 -9.87 15.72
N TYR A 44 9.50 -10.22 15.98
CA TYR A 44 10.18 -11.27 15.22
C TYR A 44 9.57 -12.66 15.45
N GLU A 45 8.91 -12.88 16.59
CA GLU A 45 8.16 -14.12 16.87
C GLU A 45 6.86 -14.21 16.05
N ILE A 46 6.34 -13.08 15.56
CA ILE A 46 5.12 -13.00 14.73
C ILE A 46 5.49 -12.99 13.24
N ASN A 47 6.41 -12.12 12.85
CA ASN A 47 6.96 -12.06 11.50
C ASN A 47 8.50 -12.04 11.59
N PRO A 48 9.19 -13.16 11.31
CA PRO A 48 10.66 -13.23 11.35
C PRO A 48 11.37 -12.25 10.41
N LYS A 49 10.67 -11.69 9.41
CA LYS A 49 11.21 -10.66 8.51
C LYS A 49 11.22 -9.27 9.13
N GLY A 50 10.51 -9.05 10.24
CA GLY A 50 10.48 -7.78 10.97
C GLY A 50 9.71 -6.65 10.29
N TYR A 51 9.11 -6.87 9.12
CA TYR A 51 8.36 -5.86 8.35
C TYR A 51 6.85 -5.93 8.56
N VAL A 52 6.17 -4.84 8.26
CA VAL A 52 4.70 -4.77 8.11
C VAL A 52 4.35 -4.69 6.61
N PRO A 53 3.13 -5.07 6.19
CA PRO A 53 2.10 -5.69 7.01
C PRO A 53 2.38 -7.16 7.33
N ALA A 54 1.84 -7.60 8.47
CA ALA A 54 1.57 -8.99 8.75
C ALA A 54 0.10 -9.14 9.13
N LEU A 55 -0.61 -10.03 8.43
CA LEU A 55 -2.03 -10.32 8.66
C LEU A 55 -2.14 -11.68 9.35
N GLU A 56 -2.52 -11.68 10.62
CA GLU A 56 -2.91 -12.90 11.33
C GLU A 56 -4.35 -13.26 10.94
N ILE A 57 -4.48 -14.29 10.11
CA ILE A 57 -5.76 -14.75 9.56
C ILE A 57 -6.57 -15.45 10.67
N THR A 58 -5.90 -16.36 11.37
CA THR A 58 -6.37 -17.05 12.58
C THR A 58 -5.18 -17.14 13.56
N PRO A 59 -5.39 -17.38 14.87
CA PRO A 59 -4.30 -17.43 15.84
C PRO A 59 -3.12 -18.31 15.38
N GLY A 60 -1.95 -17.70 15.22
CA GLY A 60 -0.72 -18.36 14.77
C GLY A 60 -0.57 -18.60 13.26
N LEU A 61 -1.56 -18.26 12.43
CA LEU A 61 -1.46 -18.30 10.97
C LEU A 61 -1.31 -16.89 10.40
N VAL A 62 -0.07 -16.54 10.07
CA VAL A 62 0.29 -15.18 9.62
C VAL A 62 0.63 -15.18 8.12
N LEU A 63 -0.02 -14.30 7.37
CA LEU A 63 0.31 -13.97 5.98
C LEU A 63 1.06 -12.65 5.92
N THR A 64 2.09 -12.58 5.09
CA THR A 64 2.96 -11.40 4.93
C THR A 64 3.14 -11.08 3.45
N GLU A 65 3.77 -9.95 3.14
CA GLU A 65 3.92 -9.37 1.79
C GLU A 65 2.63 -8.77 1.23
N ASN A 66 2.65 -7.48 0.88
CA ASN A 66 1.48 -6.82 0.29
C ASN A 66 0.97 -7.50 -0.99
N VAL A 67 1.88 -8.04 -1.81
CA VAL A 67 1.52 -8.77 -3.04
C VAL A 67 0.67 -10.03 -2.75
N ALA A 68 0.76 -10.59 -1.54
CA ALA A 68 -0.07 -11.72 -1.10
C ALA A 68 -1.24 -11.28 -0.19
N VAL A 69 -0.99 -10.38 0.77
CA VAL A 69 -1.95 -9.88 1.75
C VAL A 69 -3.10 -9.12 1.08
N LEU A 70 -2.80 -8.18 0.18
CA LEU A 70 -3.84 -7.33 -0.41
C LEU A 70 -4.83 -8.14 -1.27
N PRO A 71 -4.39 -9.06 -2.15
CA PRO A 71 -5.34 -9.90 -2.85
C PRO A 71 -6.09 -10.88 -1.95
N PHE A 72 -5.46 -11.39 -0.89
CA PHE A 72 -6.14 -12.26 0.07
C PHE A 72 -7.32 -11.55 0.75
N ILE A 73 -7.12 -10.29 1.17
CA ILE A 73 -8.18 -9.46 1.75
C ILE A 73 -9.28 -9.18 0.70
N ALA A 74 -8.90 -8.77 -0.51
CA ALA A 74 -9.87 -8.45 -1.56
C ALA A 74 -10.70 -9.65 -2.05
N GLN A 75 -10.20 -10.88 -1.85
CA GLN A 75 -10.93 -12.11 -2.14
C GLN A 75 -11.83 -12.59 -1.01
N HIS A 76 -11.88 -11.89 0.14
CA HIS A 76 -12.65 -12.31 1.31
C HIS A 76 -14.15 -12.46 1.01
N ASP A 77 -14.73 -11.48 0.32
CA ASP A 77 -16.11 -11.52 -0.16
C ASP A 77 -16.17 -11.19 -1.66
N PRO A 78 -16.34 -12.21 -2.53
CA PRO A 78 -16.45 -12.00 -3.97
C PRO A 78 -17.59 -11.07 -4.40
N ALA A 79 -18.62 -10.87 -3.55
CA ALA A 79 -19.73 -9.97 -3.87
C ALA A 79 -19.30 -8.49 -3.95
N GLN A 80 -18.16 -8.15 -3.35
CA GLN A 80 -17.63 -6.77 -3.36
C GLN A 80 -16.84 -6.43 -4.62
N ASN A 81 -16.51 -7.44 -5.44
CA ASN A 81 -15.86 -7.27 -6.74
C ASN A 81 -14.58 -6.38 -6.71
N LEU A 82 -13.80 -6.43 -5.62
CA LEU A 82 -12.55 -5.68 -5.48
C LEU A 82 -11.38 -6.27 -6.29
N ILE A 83 -11.52 -7.51 -6.73
CA ILE A 83 -10.51 -8.19 -7.53
C ILE A 83 -11.14 -9.28 -8.39
N PRO A 84 -10.78 -9.39 -9.69
CA PRO A 84 -11.25 -10.49 -10.51
C PRO A 84 -10.86 -11.85 -9.92
N PRO A 85 -11.75 -12.85 -9.90
CA PRO A 85 -11.46 -14.12 -9.23
C PRO A 85 -10.37 -14.94 -9.94
N SER A 86 -10.22 -14.78 -11.26
CA SER A 86 -9.24 -15.50 -12.08
C SER A 86 -9.03 -14.82 -13.44
N GLY A 87 -8.17 -15.39 -14.29
CA GLY A 87 -7.95 -14.95 -15.67
C GLY A 87 -7.07 -13.71 -15.80
N LEU A 88 -7.16 -13.04 -16.95
CA LEU A 88 -6.28 -11.92 -17.30
C LEU A 88 -6.44 -10.73 -16.35
N GLY A 89 -7.66 -10.38 -15.93
CA GLY A 89 -7.87 -9.29 -14.97
C GLY A 89 -7.14 -9.54 -13.65
N ARG A 90 -7.22 -10.77 -13.12
CA ARG A 90 -6.48 -11.17 -11.90
C ARG A 90 -4.97 -11.08 -12.10
N ALA A 91 -4.48 -11.50 -13.27
CA ALA A 91 -3.07 -11.40 -13.61
C ALA A 91 -2.60 -9.94 -13.71
N LYS A 92 -3.43 -9.03 -14.25
CA LYS A 92 -3.13 -7.59 -14.32
C LYS A 92 -3.08 -6.92 -12.96
N VAL A 93 -3.95 -7.30 -12.02
CA VAL A 93 -3.82 -6.84 -10.62
C VAL A 93 -2.50 -7.31 -10.01
N LEU A 94 -2.12 -8.58 -10.21
CA LEU A 94 -0.86 -9.10 -9.69
C LEU A 94 0.37 -8.49 -10.35
N GLU A 95 0.31 -8.17 -11.64
CA GLU A 95 1.35 -7.44 -12.37
C GLU A 95 1.58 -6.06 -11.75
N TRP A 96 0.50 -5.29 -11.52
CA TRP A 96 0.59 -3.99 -10.85
C TRP A 96 1.12 -4.10 -9.43
N LEU A 97 0.61 -5.03 -8.61
CA LEU A 97 1.12 -5.23 -7.26
C LEU A 97 2.60 -5.62 -7.25
N GLY A 98 3.03 -6.46 -8.20
CA GLY A 98 4.43 -6.81 -8.39
C GLY A 98 5.28 -5.58 -8.70
N TYR A 99 4.89 -4.80 -9.71
CA TYR A 99 5.60 -3.59 -10.13
C TYR A 99 5.66 -2.53 -9.01
N LEU A 100 4.53 -2.25 -8.36
CA LEU A 100 4.47 -1.32 -7.23
C LEU A 100 5.36 -1.76 -6.07
N ASN A 101 5.44 -3.07 -5.80
CA ASN A 101 6.24 -3.62 -4.71
C ASN A 101 7.75 -3.64 -5.03
N SER A 102 8.15 -4.11 -6.21
CA SER A 102 9.58 -4.31 -6.52
C SER A 102 10.25 -3.08 -7.10
N GLU A 103 9.49 -2.13 -7.63
CA GLU A 103 10.05 -0.93 -8.26
C GLU A 103 9.72 0.31 -7.43
N LEU A 104 8.44 0.68 -7.34
CA LEU A 104 8.05 1.96 -6.76
C LEU A 104 8.31 2.00 -5.25
N HIS A 105 7.91 0.96 -4.52
CA HIS A 105 8.15 0.87 -3.07
C HIS A 105 9.66 0.94 -2.79
N ASP A 106 10.47 0.14 -3.47
CA ASP A 106 11.93 0.11 -3.28
C ASP A 106 12.57 1.47 -3.58
N ALA A 107 12.13 2.15 -4.64
CA ALA A 107 12.60 3.50 -4.97
C ALA A 107 12.30 4.51 -3.85
N TYR A 108 11.12 4.45 -3.24
CA TYR A 108 10.82 5.27 -2.05
C TYR A 108 11.60 4.82 -0.81
N ALA A 109 11.79 3.52 -0.59
CA ALA A 109 12.44 2.97 0.59
C ALA A 109 13.88 3.48 0.77
N VAL A 110 14.57 3.82 -0.33
CA VAL A 110 15.88 4.46 -0.31
C VAL A 110 15.92 5.71 0.59
N PHE A 111 14.86 6.52 0.60
CA PHE A 111 14.77 7.73 1.41
C PHE A 111 14.54 7.47 2.91
N PHE A 112 14.11 6.26 3.27
CA PHE A 112 13.81 5.86 4.65
C PHE A 112 14.91 5.00 5.28
N GLY A 113 15.90 4.56 4.49
CA GLY A 113 17.04 3.75 4.93
C GLY A 113 18.15 4.52 5.64
N GLY A 114 18.13 5.86 5.63
CA GLY A 114 19.14 6.70 6.29
C GLY A 114 19.36 8.02 5.57
N ALA A 115 20.35 8.79 6.04
CA ALA A 115 20.74 10.04 5.39
C ALA A 115 21.41 9.75 4.04
N LEU A 116 20.94 10.43 2.99
CA LEU A 116 21.54 10.39 1.65
C LEU A 116 22.42 11.63 1.45
N ASP A 117 23.53 11.46 0.74
CA ASP A 117 24.26 12.61 0.19
C ASP A 117 23.50 13.19 -1.03
N ASN A 118 23.95 14.36 -1.51
CA ASN A 118 23.25 15.07 -2.59
C ASN A 118 23.18 14.25 -3.89
N GLU A 119 24.26 13.56 -4.26
CA GLU A 119 24.30 12.78 -5.51
C GLU A 119 23.38 11.55 -5.43
N ALA A 120 23.38 10.85 -4.30
CA ALA A 120 22.48 9.73 -4.06
C ALA A 120 21.02 10.19 -4.02
N LYS A 121 20.75 11.35 -3.42
CA LYS A 121 19.40 11.94 -3.36
C LYS A 121 18.87 12.32 -4.74
N GLU A 122 19.71 12.95 -5.58
CA GLU A 122 19.36 13.28 -6.97
C GLU A 122 19.04 12.03 -7.79
N LYS A 123 19.85 10.97 -7.67
CA LYS A 123 19.60 9.69 -8.35
C LYS A 123 18.31 9.02 -7.87
N ALA A 124 18.05 9.04 -6.56
CA ALA A 124 16.84 8.47 -5.99
C ALA A 124 15.58 9.18 -6.47
N TYR A 125 15.58 10.52 -6.53
CA TYR A 125 14.45 11.27 -7.10
C TYR A 125 14.28 10.99 -8.59
N ALA A 126 15.36 10.96 -9.37
CA ALA A 126 15.28 10.67 -10.80
C ALA A 126 14.67 9.28 -11.07
N GLU A 127 14.93 8.30 -10.19
CA GLU A 127 14.33 6.97 -10.29
C GLU A 127 12.84 6.99 -9.92
N VAL A 128 12.45 7.66 -8.83
CA VAL A 128 11.04 7.88 -8.49
C VAL A 128 10.31 8.56 -9.64
N ASP A 129 10.90 9.60 -10.25
CA ASP A 129 10.31 10.33 -11.37
C ASP A 129 10.14 9.44 -12.61
N ARG A 130 11.15 8.61 -12.92
CA ARG A 130 11.07 7.65 -14.03
C ARG A 130 9.91 6.68 -13.85
N LEU A 131 9.74 6.14 -12.64
CA LEU A 131 8.69 5.18 -12.32
C LEU A 131 7.31 5.83 -12.32
N LEU A 132 7.15 7.01 -11.71
CA LEU A 132 5.89 7.75 -11.70
C LEU A 132 5.50 8.23 -13.10
N THR A 133 6.45 8.63 -13.94
CA THR A 133 6.19 8.97 -15.35
C THR A 133 5.59 7.79 -16.12
N TYR A 134 6.12 6.58 -15.91
CA TYR A 134 5.57 5.37 -16.51
C TYR A 134 4.15 5.09 -16.01
N ILE A 135 3.93 5.15 -14.70
CA ILE A 135 2.61 4.89 -14.09
C ILE A 135 1.57 5.90 -14.57
N ASP A 136 1.93 7.19 -14.56
CA ASP A 136 1.03 8.26 -15.00
C ASP A 136 0.60 8.09 -16.45
N LYS A 137 1.56 7.75 -17.32
CA LYS A 137 1.29 7.42 -18.72
C LYS A 137 0.41 6.18 -18.86
N ALA A 138 0.66 5.13 -18.07
CA ALA A 138 -0.15 3.91 -18.12
C ALA A 138 -1.60 4.16 -17.69
N ILE A 139 -1.83 5.04 -16.71
CA ILE A 139 -3.18 5.49 -16.32
C ILE A 139 -3.82 6.28 -17.47
N ALA A 140 -3.07 7.19 -18.10
CA ALA A 140 -3.58 8.01 -19.21
C ALA A 140 -3.97 7.20 -20.47
N GLU A 141 -3.30 6.07 -20.71
CA GLU A 141 -3.56 5.18 -21.85
C GLU A 141 -4.64 4.13 -21.55
N SER A 142 -5.13 4.06 -20.31
CA SER A 142 -6.19 3.15 -19.88
C SER A 142 -7.56 3.78 -20.05
N ASP A 143 -8.54 2.99 -20.51
CA ASP A 143 -9.96 3.38 -20.51
C ASP A 143 -10.65 3.08 -19.16
N HIS A 144 -9.90 2.60 -18.16
CA HIS A 144 -10.42 2.21 -16.86
C HIS A 144 -10.46 3.37 -15.86
N GLU A 145 -11.47 3.33 -15.01
CA GLU A 145 -11.67 4.29 -13.92
C GLU A 145 -10.66 4.14 -12.76
N TYR A 146 -9.98 2.99 -12.68
CA TYR A 146 -8.92 2.62 -11.73
C TYR A 146 -7.79 1.88 -12.49
N LEU A 147 -6.74 1.40 -11.78
CA LEU A 147 -5.54 0.84 -12.43
C LEU A 147 -5.77 -0.39 -13.33
N VAL A 148 -6.80 -1.19 -13.07
CA VAL A 148 -7.02 -2.47 -13.77
C VAL A 148 -8.39 -2.59 -14.40
N ASP A 149 -9.43 -2.13 -13.72
CA ASP A 149 -10.80 -2.15 -14.22
C ASP A 149 -11.55 -0.93 -13.68
N ASP A 150 -12.88 -0.90 -13.84
CA ASP A 150 -13.67 0.26 -13.44
C ASP A 150 -13.96 0.30 -11.93
N GLY A 151 -13.54 -0.73 -11.19
CA GLY A 151 -13.70 -0.88 -9.75
C GLY A 151 -12.41 -0.55 -8.99
N PHE A 152 -12.59 -0.03 -7.78
CA PHE A 152 -11.47 0.15 -6.85
C PHE A 152 -10.94 -1.22 -6.40
N GLY A 153 -9.62 -1.39 -6.38
CA GLY A 153 -9.01 -2.64 -5.93
C GLY A 153 -7.66 -2.50 -5.23
N PRO A 154 -7.00 -3.65 -4.97
CA PRO A 154 -5.73 -3.72 -4.26
C PRO A 154 -4.60 -2.86 -4.83
N ALA A 155 -4.49 -2.78 -6.15
CA ALA A 155 -3.44 -2.01 -6.81
C ALA A 155 -3.61 -0.51 -6.53
N ASP A 156 -4.86 -0.01 -6.54
CA ASP A 156 -5.18 1.39 -6.29
C ASP A 156 -4.88 1.77 -4.83
N ALA A 157 -5.30 0.92 -3.89
CA ALA A 157 -4.98 1.09 -2.47
C ALA A 157 -3.47 1.16 -2.25
N TYR A 158 -2.69 0.31 -2.93
CA TYR A 158 -1.24 0.29 -2.76
C TYR A 158 -0.56 1.50 -3.39
N LEU A 159 -0.93 1.87 -4.63
CA LEU A 159 -0.41 3.07 -5.29
C LEU A 159 -0.72 4.34 -4.48
N PHE A 160 -1.95 4.46 -3.94
CA PHE A 160 -2.34 5.56 -3.08
C PHE A 160 -1.40 5.71 -1.87
N VAL A 161 -1.09 4.61 -1.19
CA VAL A 161 -0.21 4.61 -0.02
C VAL A 161 1.24 4.96 -0.40
N LEU A 162 1.78 4.34 -1.45
CA LEU A 162 3.16 4.61 -1.88
C LEU A 162 3.35 6.08 -2.28
N THR A 163 2.38 6.65 -3.01
CA THR A 163 2.44 8.05 -3.42
C THR A 163 2.18 9.03 -2.27
N ASN A 164 1.59 8.61 -1.15
CA ASN A 164 1.56 9.45 0.06
C ASN A 164 2.96 9.72 0.63
N TRP A 165 3.92 8.83 0.37
CA TRP A 165 5.29 8.98 0.84
C TRP A 165 6.04 10.12 0.16
N SER A 166 5.61 10.56 -1.03
CA SER A 166 6.14 11.78 -1.68
C SER A 166 6.07 13.00 -0.76
N ASN A 167 5.04 13.12 0.09
CA ASN A 167 4.94 14.21 1.06
C ASN A 167 6.08 14.17 2.09
N SER A 168 6.42 12.97 2.59
CA SER A 168 7.47 12.79 3.60
C SER A 168 8.87 13.03 3.04
N ILE A 169 9.06 12.83 1.74
CA ILE A 169 10.33 13.07 1.05
C ILE A 169 10.36 14.39 0.29
N GLU A 170 9.36 15.26 0.47
CA GLU A 170 9.23 16.56 -0.22
C GLU A 170 9.32 16.47 -1.75
N HIS A 171 8.75 15.39 -2.32
CA HIS A 171 8.70 15.16 -3.76
C HIS A 171 7.38 15.70 -4.34
N ASP A 172 7.48 16.53 -5.39
CA ASP A 172 6.31 17.15 -6.01
C ASP A 172 5.61 16.17 -6.97
N LEU A 173 4.34 15.89 -6.69
CA LEU A 173 3.50 15.03 -7.52
C LEU A 173 2.70 15.80 -8.58
N SER A 174 2.73 17.14 -8.59
CA SER A 174 1.96 17.97 -9.51
C SER A 174 2.17 17.67 -11.01
N PRO A 175 3.36 17.20 -11.48
CA PRO A 175 3.55 16.80 -12.88
C PRO A 175 2.78 15.53 -13.28
N TYR A 176 2.41 14.67 -12.32
CA TYR A 176 1.76 13.38 -12.56
C TYR A 176 0.24 13.50 -12.38
N THR A 177 -0.40 14.21 -13.33
CA THR A 177 -1.80 14.64 -13.19
C THR A 177 -2.78 13.47 -13.12
N ASN A 178 -2.52 12.36 -13.80
CA ASN A 178 -3.38 11.18 -13.80
C ASN A 178 -3.24 10.41 -12.48
N ILE A 179 -2.01 10.31 -11.95
CA ILE A 179 -1.78 9.78 -10.60
C ILE A 179 -2.49 10.65 -9.56
N VAL A 180 -2.36 11.98 -9.63
CA VAL A 180 -3.02 12.90 -8.69
C VAL A 180 -4.54 12.76 -8.76
N ALA A 181 -5.12 12.67 -9.96
CA ALA A 181 -6.56 12.47 -10.14
C ALA A 181 -7.03 11.15 -9.52
N LEU A 182 -6.33 10.04 -9.79
CA LEU A 182 -6.64 8.73 -9.23
C LEU A 182 -6.50 8.74 -7.69
N ARG A 183 -5.45 9.36 -7.15
CA ARG A 183 -5.23 9.48 -5.71
C ARG A 183 -6.36 10.25 -5.03
N ASN A 184 -6.81 11.36 -5.62
CA ASN A 184 -7.93 12.13 -5.07
C ASN A 184 -9.22 11.29 -5.04
N LYS A 185 -9.49 10.56 -6.12
CA LYS A 185 -10.63 9.65 -6.20
C LYS A 185 -10.56 8.52 -5.16
N VAL A 186 -9.37 7.97 -4.90
CA VAL A 186 -9.16 6.98 -3.83
C VAL A 186 -9.32 7.61 -2.45
N ALA A 187 -8.85 8.84 -2.24
CA ALA A 187 -8.97 9.55 -0.97
C ALA A 187 -10.43 9.82 -0.55
N GLU A 188 -11.34 9.95 -1.53
CA GLU A 188 -12.79 10.13 -1.29
C GLU A 188 -13.46 8.88 -0.68
N ARG A 189 -12.80 7.71 -0.69
CA ARG A 189 -13.37 6.48 -0.12
C ARG A 189 -13.45 6.56 1.40
N GLN A 190 -14.57 6.11 1.95
CA GLN A 190 -14.79 6.06 3.39
C GLN A 190 -13.76 5.16 4.09
N SER A 191 -13.43 4.01 3.48
CA SER A 191 -12.41 3.07 3.97
C SER A 191 -11.04 3.72 4.15
N VAL A 192 -10.65 4.58 3.21
CA VAL A 192 -9.41 5.35 3.24
C VAL A 192 -9.43 6.37 4.37
N SER A 193 -10.52 7.13 4.49
CA SER A 193 -10.67 8.10 5.57
C SER A 193 -10.67 7.45 6.96
N ILE A 194 -11.30 6.28 7.13
CA ILE A 194 -11.27 5.53 8.39
C ILE A 194 -9.85 5.07 8.71
N ALA A 195 -9.20 4.36 7.78
CA ALA A 195 -7.86 3.85 7.99
C ALA A 195 -6.87 4.97 8.32
N MET A 196 -6.88 6.08 7.57
CA MET A 196 -5.99 7.21 7.83
C MET A 196 -6.25 7.88 9.17
N ARG A 197 -7.50 7.96 9.64
CA ARG A 197 -7.83 8.50 10.97
C ARG A 197 -7.39 7.57 12.09
N ASP A 198 -7.64 6.28 11.95
CA ASP A 198 -7.24 5.26 12.94
C ASP A 198 -5.72 5.16 13.09
N GLU A 199 -4.97 5.48 12.03
CA GLU A 199 -3.51 5.61 12.06
C GLU A 199 -3.01 6.99 12.51
N GLY A 200 -3.90 7.96 12.76
CA GLY A 200 -3.56 9.31 13.21
C GLY A 200 -2.91 10.19 12.13
N LEU A 201 -3.15 9.90 10.86
CA LEU A 201 -2.61 10.64 9.70
C LEU A 201 -3.49 11.83 9.31
N ILE A 202 -4.77 11.79 9.69
CA ILE A 202 -5.76 12.87 9.49
C ILE A 202 -6.66 13.01 10.73
N ALA A 203 -7.41 14.11 10.79
CA ALA A 203 -8.30 14.45 11.91
C ALA A 203 -9.64 13.66 11.93
#